data_AF-A0A2G2PYM0-F1
#
_entry.id   AF-A0A2G2PYM0-F1
#
_cell.length_a   1.000
_cell.length_b   1.000
_cell.length_c   1.000
_cell.angle_alpha   90.00
_cell.angle_beta   90.00
_cell.angle_gamma   90.00
#
_symmetry.space_group_name_H-M   'P 1'
#
loop_
_entity.id
_entity.type
_entity.pdbx_description
1 polymer ?
#
loop_
_entity_poly.entity_id
_entity_poly.type
_entity_poly.pdbx_seq_one_letter_code
_entity_poly.pdbx_strand_id
1 'polypeptide(L)'
;MKNFLTAFIVFMVWSVFGLWIYSWLLPGNATAKTEIKNTTSIPEIVNESKQDLSKADTSVTDGLENKMQVVLDPSNIELKNENIQLKAINANSDIIFVFNEGIRILKDKTEVFIPKKSIDYKYKINTYLIEHPNQEVHINSLYSPTESVSNPNMGIKRGLEIKKQLIKIGVNKERIVIKSIIKDINFNNEENYNSAINFSFKELNLKRVEEIRNSIPDSRIVYPNFTDSGISVNNDLKILLSELIVYFSENPDQVVTIVGHTDNIGNGNDNYNVGLKYARQVRWYLISKGDLKRSQIKAISKGESEPIESNYSKKGRIANRRIEAIY
;
A
#
# COMPACT_ATOMS: atom_id res chain seq x y z
N MET A 1 16.29 26.21 41.59
CA MET A 1 16.00 24.85 42.09
C MET A 1 14.52 24.57 42.32
N LYS A 2 13.71 25.49 42.88
CA LYS A 2 12.27 25.26 43.15
C LYS A 2 11.47 24.84 41.90
N ASN A 3 11.67 25.50 40.76
CA ASN A 3 10.93 25.18 39.52
C ASN A 3 11.30 23.81 38.92
N PHE A 4 12.53 23.34 39.17
CA PHE A 4 12.97 22.02 38.73
C PHE A 4 12.30 20.92 39.56
N LEU A 5 12.22 21.11 40.89
CA LEU A 5 11.54 20.15 41.77
C LEU A 5 10.05 20.02 41.41
N THR A 6 9.38 21.14 41.11
CA THR A 6 7.98 21.12 40.66
C THR A 6 7.82 20.40 39.32
N ALA A 7 8.67 20.68 38.34
CA ALA A 7 8.64 19.99 37.04
C ALA A 7 8.92 18.48 37.17
N PHE A 8 9.84 18.09 38.04
CA PHE A 8 10.18 16.69 38.32
C PHE A 8 9.01 15.94 38.97
N ILE A 9 8.33 16.56 39.94
CA ILE A 9 7.15 15.97 40.59
C ILE A 9 6.00 15.82 39.59
N VAL A 10 5.74 16.84 38.75
CA VAL A 10 4.71 16.77 37.71
C VAL A 10 5.01 15.64 36.72
N PHE A 11 6.27 15.51 36.28
CA PHE A 11 6.69 14.42 35.40
C PHE A 11 6.47 13.05 36.03
N MET A 12 6.79 12.88 37.32
CA MET A 12 6.62 11.60 38.02
C MET A 12 5.13 11.21 38.14
N VAL A 13 4.25 12.17 38.42
CA VAL A 13 2.80 11.94 38.49
C VAL A 13 2.26 11.49 37.13
N TRP A 14 2.67 12.14 36.05
CA TRP A 14 2.25 11.77 34.69
C TRP A 14 2.82 10.41 34.25
N SER A 15 4.03 10.05 34.66
CA SER A 15 4.64 8.75 34.37
C SER A 15 3.88 7.59 35.04
N VAL A 16 3.51 7.74 36.32
CA VAL A 16 2.70 6.75 37.04
C VAL A 16 1.30 6.61 36.42
N PHE A 17 0.68 7.73 36.02
CA PHE A 17 -0.63 7.70 35.36
C PHE A 17 -0.60 6.99 33.99
N GLY A 18 0.47 7.21 33.22
CA GLY A 18 0.68 6.51 31.94
C GLY A 18 0.86 4.99 32.11
N LEU A 19 1.63 4.57 33.13
CA LEU A 19 1.79 3.15 33.49
C LEU A 19 0.50 2.51 33.99
N TRP A 20 -0.32 3.26 34.74
CA TRP A 20 -1.63 2.80 35.20
C TRP A 20 -2.62 2.56 34.05
N ILE A 21 -2.69 3.48 33.09
CA ILE A 21 -3.48 3.29 31.86
C ILE A 21 -2.95 2.12 31.03
N TYR A 22 -1.62 1.99 30.91
CA TYR A 22 -1.00 0.88 30.18
C TYR A 22 -1.38 -0.49 30.79
N SER A 23 -1.41 -0.60 32.12
CA SER A 23 -1.85 -1.82 32.82
C SER A 23 -3.32 -2.18 32.54
N TRP A 24 -4.16 -1.20 32.23
CA TRP A 24 -5.58 -1.43 31.93
C TRP A 24 -5.83 -1.85 30.48
N LEU A 25 -4.89 -1.52 29.57
CA LEU A 25 -4.97 -1.89 28.15
C LEU A 25 -4.38 -3.26 27.82
N LEU A 26 -3.74 -3.95 28.77
CA LEU A 26 -3.29 -5.32 28.57
C LEU A 26 -4.51 -6.27 28.60
N PRO A 27 -4.81 -7.01 27.52
CA PRO A 27 -5.88 -8.00 27.54
C PRO A 27 -5.56 -9.08 28.58
N GLY A 28 -6.51 -9.33 29.48
CA GLY A 28 -6.33 -10.15 30.67
C GLY A 28 -5.82 -11.56 30.38
N ASN A 29 -4.84 -11.99 31.17
CA ASN A 29 -4.44 -13.39 31.33
C ASN A 29 -5.66 -14.20 31.80
N ALA A 30 -6.23 -15.00 30.90
CA ALA A 30 -7.21 -16.02 31.26
C ALA A 30 -6.48 -17.21 31.91
N THR A 31 -6.51 -17.28 33.23
CA THR A 31 -6.17 -18.50 33.97
C THR A 31 -7.38 -19.44 34.03
N ALA A 32 -7.21 -20.61 33.41
CA ALA A 32 -7.75 -21.95 33.68
C ALA A 32 -9.05 -22.13 34.49
N LYS A 33 -9.99 -22.89 33.92
CA LYS A 33 -10.78 -23.89 34.67
C LYS A 33 -10.82 -25.21 33.90
N THR A 34 -10.19 -26.20 34.52
CA THR A 34 -10.29 -27.63 34.25
C THR A 34 -11.64 -28.13 34.77
N GLU A 35 -12.44 -28.81 33.94
CA GLU A 35 -13.47 -29.73 34.43
C GLU A 35 -13.35 -31.07 33.71
N ILE A 36 -13.16 -32.09 34.55
CA ILE A 36 -13.02 -33.50 34.24
C ILE A 36 -14.44 -34.09 34.14
N LYS A 37 -14.72 -34.84 33.06
CA LYS A 37 -15.73 -35.90 33.07
C LYS A 37 -15.15 -37.16 32.44
N ASN A 38 -14.81 -38.12 33.30
CA ASN A 38 -14.64 -39.52 32.96
C ASN A 38 -16.02 -40.15 32.77
N THR A 39 -16.22 -40.92 31.70
CA THR A 39 -16.99 -42.18 31.78
C THR A 39 -16.47 -43.18 30.75
N THR A 40 -16.13 -44.34 31.31
CA THR A 40 -15.62 -45.61 30.82
C THR A 40 -16.51 -46.30 29.76
N SER A 41 -15.90 -46.96 28.76
CA SER A 41 -16.13 -48.40 28.44
C SER A 41 -15.41 -48.84 27.14
N ILE A 42 -14.52 -49.83 27.28
CA ILE A 42 -13.97 -50.72 26.23
C ILE A 42 -14.89 -51.97 26.15
N PRO A 43 -15.02 -52.66 25.00
CA PRO A 43 -14.26 -53.91 24.71
C PRO A 43 -13.75 -53.91 23.24
N GLU A 44 -12.49 -54.20 22.90
CA GLU A 44 -11.73 -55.47 22.91
C GLU A 44 -12.48 -56.69 22.30
N ILE A 45 -12.16 -57.04 21.04
CA ILE A 45 -12.26 -58.40 20.49
C ILE A 45 -11.00 -58.70 19.66
N VAL A 46 -10.48 -59.90 19.93
CA VAL A 46 -9.25 -60.56 19.50
C VAL A 46 -9.48 -61.45 18.26
N ASN A 47 -8.43 -61.65 17.44
CA ASN A 47 -7.94 -62.93 16.85
C ASN A 47 -7.07 -62.64 15.61
N GLU A 48 -5.76 -62.83 15.66
CA GLU A 48 -5.00 -64.09 15.47
C GLU A 48 -5.14 -64.76 14.09
N SER A 49 -4.01 -64.83 13.35
CA SER A 49 -3.42 -66.10 12.92
C SER A 49 -1.99 -65.93 12.38
N LYS A 50 -1.11 -66.81 12.88
CA LYS A 50 0.24 -67.22 12.42
C LYS A 50 0.12 -67.92 11.04
N GLN A 51 1.11 -68.35 10.25
CA GLN A 51 2.52 -68.76 10.30
C GLN A 51 2.90 -68.98 8.80
N ASP A 52 4.13 -68.94 8.27
CA ASP A 52 5.22 -69.90 8.50
C ASP A 52 6.51 -69.51 7.72
N LEU A 53 7.64 -69.97 8.24
CA LEU A 53 9.00 -69.87 7.69
C LEU A 53 9.35 -71.03 6.74
N SER A 54 10.34 -70.85 5.85
CA SER A 54 11.63 -71.60 5.82
C SER A 54 12.36 -71.48 4.46
N LYS A 55 13.62 -71.00 4.47
CA LYS A 55 14.93 -71.72 4.26
C LYS A 55 15.42 -71.64 2.79
N ALA A 56 16.48 -70.89 2.48
CA ALA A 56 17.93 -71.12 2.67
C ALA A 56 18.55 -72.05 1.60
N ASP A 57 19.52 -71.56 0.80
CA ASP A 57 20.97 -71.89 0.94
C ASP A 57 21.88 -71.43 -0.23
N THR A 58 23.04 -70.82 0.14
CA THR A 58 24.44 -70.89 -0.38
C THR A 58 24.77 -70.75 -1.90
N SER A 59 25.91 -70.24 -2.40
CA SER A 59 27.23 -69.77 -1.89
C SER A 59 28.13 -69.28 -3.07
N VAL A 60 28.95 -68.22 -2.86
CA VAL A 60 30.42 -68.03 -3.14
C VAL A 60 30.97 -68.34 -4.58
N THR A 61 31.72 -67.48 -5.31
CA THR A 61 33.18 -67.15 -5.18
C THR A 61 33.66 -66.02 -6.13
N ASP A 62 34.67 -65.27 -5.67
CA ASP A 62 35.89 -64.71 -6.32
C ASP A 62 35.91 -63.72 -7.52
N GLY A 63 36.78 -62.70 -7.38
CA GLY A 63 37.87 -62.47 -8.36
C GLY A 63 37.97 -61.13 -9.10
N LEU A 64 38.78 -60.22 -8.56
CA LEU A 64 39.80 -59.32 -9.19
C LEU A 64 39.51 -58.51 -10.49
N GLU A 65 39.70 -57.19 -10.32
CA GLU A 65 40.28 -56.16 -11.22
C GLU A 65 40.17 -56.29 -12.75
N ASN A 66 39.56 -55.27 -13.38
CA ASN A 66 40.12 -54.69 -14.59
C ASN A 66 39.75 -53.21 -14.78
N LYS A 67 40.78 -52.42 -15.13
CA LYS A 67 40.76 -50.99 -15.47
C LYS A 67 39.87 -50.72 -16.68
N MET A 68 39.10 -49.63 -16.65
CA MET A 68 38.86 -48.82 -17.84
C MET A 68 38.60 -47.35 -17.45
N GLN A 69 39.31 -46.48 -18.16
CA GLN A 69 39.38 -45.04 -18.06
C GLN A 69 38.21 -44.40 -18.85
N VAL A 70 38.07 -43.06 -18.73
CA VAL A 70 37.19 -42.16 -19.51
C VAL A 70 35.73 -42.17 -18.99
N VAL A 71 35.07 -41.08 -18.58
CA VAL A 71 34.87 -39.76 -19.23
C VAL A 71 34.52 -38.75 -18.12
N LEU A 72 35.10 -37.54 -18.18
CA LEU A 72 34.65 -36.38 -17.42
C LEU A 72 33.23 -36.02 -17.88
N ASP A 73 32.22 -36.27 -17.05
CA ASP A 73 30.87 -35.78 -17.30
C ASP A 73 30.84 -34.25 -17.12
N PRO A 74 30.55 -33.45 -18.17
CA PRO A 74 30.46 -31.99 -18.06
C PRO A 74 29.17 -31.51 -17.39
N SER A 75 28.34 -32.40 -16.83
CA SER A 75 27.00 -32.08 -16.32
C SER A 75 26.98 -31.38 -14.95
N ASN A 76 28.13 -31.14 -14.29
CA ASN A 76 28.21 -30.34 -13.06
C ASN A 76 28.69 -28.90 -13.29
N ILE A 77 28.27 -28.27 -14.40
CA ILE A 77 28.18 -26.81 -14.42
C ILE A 77 26.96 -26.46 -13.57
N GLU A 78 27.18 -26.22 -12.28
CA GLU A 78 26.30 -25.38 -11.48
C GLU A 78 25.98 -24.13 -12.30
N LEU A 79 24.77 -24.09 -12.85
CA LEU A 79 24.15 -22.86 -13.31
C LEU A 79 24.16 -21.93 -12.11
N LYS A 80 25.14 -21.01 -12.09
CA LYS A 80 25.23 -19.91 -11.12
C LYS A 80 23.84 -19.35 -10.93
N ASN A 81 23.26 -19.57 -9.75
CA ASN A 81 22.01 -18.95 -9.33
C ASN A 81 22.15 -17.44 -9.57
N GLU A 82 21.56 -16.93 -10.65
CA GLU A 82 21.57 -15.51 -10.96
C GLU A 82 20.84 -14.76 -9.83
N ASN A 83 21.65 -14.23 -8.91
CA ASN A 83 21.33 -13.26 -7.86
C ASN A 83 19.85 -13.19 -7.44
N ILE A 84 19.44 -14.16 -6.61
CA ILE A 84 18.14 -14.23 -5.91
C ILE A 84 18.05 -13.17 -4.81
N GLN A 85 18.79 -12.05 -4.89
CA GLN A 85 18.93 -11.09 -3.81
C GLN A 85 18.05 -9.87 -4.03
N LEU A 86 17.47 -9.36 -2.95
CA LEU A 86 16.88 -8.03 -2.95
C LEU A 86 17.95 -7.02 -2.54
N LYS A 87 18.26 -6.05 -3.40
CA LYS A 87 19.25 -5.03 -3.08
C LYS A 87 18.75 -3.61 -3.30
N ALA A 88 19.31 -2.69 -2.53
CA ALA A 88 19.26 -1.26 -2.80
C ALA A 88 20.66 -0.70 -2.98
N ILE A 89 20.81 0.18 -3.97
CA ILE A 89 22.07 0.88 -4.23
C ILE A 89 21.89 2.40 -4.18
N ASN A 90 22.96 3.14 -3.95
CA ASN A 90 22.95 4.60 -4.13
C ASN A 90 23.28 5.01 -5.59
N ALA A 91 23.41 6.30 -5.84
CA ALA A 91 23.78 6.85 -7.16
C ALA A 91 25.18 6.41 -7.64
N ASN A 92 26.08 6.08 -6.72
CA ASN A 92 27.44 5.61 -7.01
C ASN A 92 27.52 4.09 -7.21
N SER A 93 26.38 3.39 -7.16
CA SER A 93 26.27 1.92 -7.18
C SER A 93 26.78 1.21 -5.93
N ASP A 94 27.00 1.92 -4.83
CA ASP A 94 27.31 1.30 -3.53
C ASP A 94 26.07 0.63 -2.96
N ILE A 95 26.24 -0.52 -2.32
CA ILE A 95 25.14 -1.28 -1.69
C ILE A 95 24.74 -0.59 -0.39
N ILE A 96 23.48 -0.17 -0.30
CA ILE A 96 22.87 0.37 0.93
C ILE A 96 22.35 -0.77 1.81
N PHE A 97 21.68 -1.74 1.21
CA PHE A 97 21.29 -2.98 1.88
C PHE A 97 21.16 -4.12 0.88
N VAL A 98 21.26 -5.34 1.40
CA VAL A 98 21.04 -6.57 0.67
C VAL A 98 20.30 -7.57 1.55
N PHE A 99 19.36 -8.29 0.95
CA PHE A 99 18.74 -9.47 1.53
C PHE A 99 19.03 -10.67 0.64
N ASN A 100 19.12 -11.86 1.26
CA ASN A 100 19.46 -13.10 0.57
C ASN A 100 18.33 -13.69 -0.28
N GLU A 101 17.10 -13.17 -0.15
CA GLU A 101 15.95 -13.59 -0.95
C GLU A 101 15.30 -12.37 -1.64
N GLY A 102 15.03 -12.48 -2.93
CA GLY A 102 14.46 -11.40 -3.73
C GLY A 102 12.94 -11.43 -3.75
N ILE A 103 12.34 -10.36 -4.27
CA ILE A 103 10.88 -10.31 -4.42
C ILE A 103 10.48 -11.20 -5.60
N ARG A 104 9.61 -12.17 -5.31
CA ARG A 104 9.10 -13.13 -6.30
C ARG A 104 7.90 -12.59 -7.04
N ILE A 105 7.87 -12.82 -8.35
CA ILE A 105 6.77 -12.50 -9.25
C ILE A 105 6.33 -13.77 -9.98
N LEU A 106 5.08 -13.78 -10.42
CA LEU A 106 4.51 -14.79 -11.31
C LEU A 106 4.28 -14.18 -12.69
N LYS A 107 4.57 -14.92 -13.76
CA LYS A 107 4.29 -14.50 -15.13
C LYS A 107 2.84 -14.04 -15.27
N ASP A 108 2.62 -12.90 -15.91
CA ASP A 108 1.29 -12.32 -16.18
C ASP A 108 0.43 -12.01 -14.94
N LYS A 109 1.03 -12.00 -13.75
CA LYS A 109 0.38 -11.65 -12.48
C LYS A 109 0.92 -10.35 -11.90
N THR A 110 0.02 -9.55 -11.34
CA THR A 110 0.36 -8.25 -10.72
C THR A 110 0.86 -8.43 -9.28
N GLU A 111 0.49 -9.53 -8.65
CA GLU A 111 0.87 -9.88 -7.28
C GLU A 111 2.39 -10.02 -7.14
N VAL A 112 2.91 -9.47 -6.04
CA VAL A 112 4.31 -9.55 -5.65
C VAL A 112 4.42 -10.31 -4.33
N PHE A 113 5.29 -11.32 -4.29
CA PHE A 113 5.50 -12.17 -3.13
C PHE A 113 6.80 -11.80 -2.45
N ILE A 114 6.71 -11.29 -1.23
CA ILE A 114 7.87 -10.86 -0.45
C ILE A 114 8.24 -11.99 0.53
N PRO A 115 9.45 -12.56 0.42
CA PRO A 115 9.89 -13.58 1.36
C PRO A 115 10.02 -13.04 2.78
N LYS A 116 9.82 -13.90 3.78
CA LYS A 116 9.94 -13.53 5.20
C LYS A 116 11.32 -12.94 5.53
N LYS A 117 12.39 -13.46 4.93
CA LYS A 117 13.77 -13.00 5.16
C LYS A 117 14.03 -11.59 4.63
N SER A 118 13.17 -11.08 3.76
CA SER A 118 13.35 -9.80 3.09
C SER A 118 12.24 -8.81 3.41
N ILE A 119 11.35 -9.15 4.34
CA ILE A 119 10.16 -8.37 4.68
C ILE A 119 10.49 -6.97 5.22
N ASP A 120 11.68 -6.80 5.78
CA ASP A 120 12.15 -5.56 6.42
C ASP A 120 12.73 -4.54 5.44
N TYR A 121 12.81 -4.86 4.14
CA TYR A 121 13.29 -3.95 3.10
C TYR A 121 12.59 -2.57 3.15
N LYS A 122 11.28 -2.57 3.42
CA LYS A 122 10.46 -1.35 3.50
C LYS A 122 10.94 -0.43 4.63
N TYR A 123 11.30 -0.99 5.79
CA TYR A 123 11.80 -0.20 6.91
C TYR A 123 13.19 0.35 6.63
N LYS A 124 14.07 -0.46 6.00
CA LYS A 124 15.39 0.03 5.53
C LYS A 124 15.27 1.19 4.55
N ILE A 125 14.33 1.12 3.61
CA ILE A 125 14.03 2.23 2.68
C ILE A 125 13.56 3.47 3.43
N ASN A 126 12.61 3.32 4.35
CA ASN A 126 12.07 4.45 5.09
C ASN A 126 13.12 5.14 5.96
N THR A 127 13.90 4.36 6.73
CA THR A 127 15.01 4.88 7.55
C THR A 127 16.00 5.66 6.69
N TYR A 128 16.43 5.08 5.57
CA TYR A 128 17.38 5.74 4.68
C TYR A 128 16.83 7.07 4.11
N LEU A 129 15.55 7.13 3.72
CA LEU A 129 14.94 8.36 3.22
C LEU A 129 14.76 9.43 4.31
N ILE A 130 14.62 9.04 5.58
CA ILE A 130 14.61 9.97 6.72
C ILE A 130 16.01 10.57 6.93
N GLU A 131 17.05 9.74 6.86
CA GLU A 131 18.45 10.16 7.02
C GLU A 131 18.95 11.00 5.83
N HIS A 132 18.38 10.80 4.65
CA HIS A 132 18.75 11.50 3.41
C HIS A 132 17.56 12.27 2.81
N PRO A 133 17.15 13.43 3.37
CA PRO A 133 15.92 14.13 2.97
C PRO A 133 15.90 14.58 1.50
N ASN A 134 17.06 14.80 0.90
CA ASN A 134 17.20 15.26 -0.48
C ASN A 134 17.25 14.12 -1.51
N GLN A 135 16.93 12.89 -1.11
CA GLN A 135 16.93 11.73 -2.00
C GLN A 135 15.53 11.18 -2.26
N GLU A 136 15.38 10.39 -3.32
CA GLU A 136 14.19 9.64 -3.67
C GLU A 136 14.54 8.17 -3.91
N VAL A 137 13.58 7.28 -3.71
CA VAL A 137 13.72 5.85 -4.01
C VAL A 137 13.13 5.53 -5.36
N HIS A 138 13.90 4.83 -6.19
CA HIS A 138 13.49 4.27 -7.47
C HIS A 138 13.21 2.79 -7.28
N ILE A 139 11.99 2.37 -7.57
CA ILE A 139 11.56 0.97 -7.63
C ILE A 139 11.86 0.49 -9.05
N ASN A 140 12.97 -0.23 -9.21
CA ASN A 140 13.38 -0.81 -10.49
C ASN A 140 12.66 -2.15 -10.64
N SER A 141 11.53 -2.13 -11.35
CA SER A 141 10.69 -3.31 -11.56
C SER A 141 10.91 -3.87 -12.96
N LEU A 142 11.47 -5.07 -13.02
CA LEU A 142 11.65 -5.83 -14.24
C LEU A 142 10.32 -6.41 -14.73
N TYR A 143 10.17 -6.51 -16.04
CA TYR A 143 9.12 -7.28 -16.70
C TYR A 143 9.64 -7.90 -17.99
N SER A 144 9.06 -9.02 -18.38
CA SER A 144 9.49 -9.74 -19.59
C SER A 144 8.70 -9.32 -20.83
N PRO A 145 9.33 -9.23 -22.02
CA PRO A 145 8.62 -9.05 -23.28
C PRO A 145 7.67 -10.22 -23.60
N THR A 146 7.87 -11.38 -22.97
CA THR A 146 7.00 -12.56 -23.13
C THR A 146 5.73 -12.52 -22.28
N GLU A 147 5.59 -11.49 -21.44
CA GLU A 147 4.37 -11.26 -20.67
C GLU A 147 3.29 -10.60 -21.52
N SER A 148 2.04 -10.81 -21.11
CA SER A 148 0.84 -10.25 -21.72
C SER A 148 0.94 -8.72 -21.86
N VAL A 149 0.78 -8.24 -23.09
CA VAL A 149 0.79 -6.81 -23.41
C VAL A 149 -0.39 -6.15 -22.69
N SER A 150 -0.07 -5.22 -21.78
CA SER A 150 -1.08 -4.48 -21.04
C SER A 150 -0.63 -3.04 -20.81
N ASN A 151 -1.61 -2.14 -20.65
CA ASN A 151 -1.38 -0.74 -20.33
C ASN A 151 -1.97 -0.40 -18.95
N PRO A 152 -1.16 -0.02 -17.94
CA PRO A 152 0.29 0.01 -17.97
C PRO A 152 0.91 -1.40 -17.97
N ASN A 153 2.19 -1.51 -18.34
CA ASN A 153 2.89 -2.80 -18.41
C ASN A 153 3.05 -3.46 -17.03
N MET A 154 3.43 -4.74 -17.02
CA MET A 154 3.47 -5.53 -15.79
C MET A 154 4.49 -5.01 -14.77
N GLY A 155 5.61 -4.44 -15.21
CA GLY A 155 6.61 -3.83 -14.32
C GLY A 155 6.06 -2.60 -13.60
N ILE A 156 5.26 -1.77 -14.27
CA ILE A 156 4.56 -0.65 -13.62
C ILE A 156 3.54 -1.17 -12.60
N LYS A 157 2.71 -2.16 -12.97
CA LYS A 157 1.68 -2.73 -12.08
C LYS A 157 2.27 -3.28 -10.78
N ARG A 158 3.34 -4.08 -10.88
CA ARG A 158 4.05 -4.62 -9.71
C ARG A 158 4.78 -3.53 -8.91
N GLY A 159 5.38 -2.55 -9.60
CA GLY A 159 5.96 -1.39 -8.96
C GLY A 159 4.95 -0.58 -8.13
N LEU A 160 3.70 -0.48 -8.59
CA LEU A 160 2.61 0.14 -7.85
C LEU A 160 2.27 -0.64 -6.57
N GLU A 161 2.27 -1.97 -6.60
CA GLU A 161 2.06 -2.78 -5.39
C GLU A 161 3.15 -2.55 -4.34
N ILE A 162 4.41 -2.45 -4.76
CA ILE A 162 5.51 -2.08 -3.84
C ILE A 162 5.37 -0.65 -3.34
N LYS A 163 5.03 0.30 -4.21
CA LYS A 163 4.79 1.70 -3.83
C LYS A 163 3.69 1.80 -2.76
N LYS A 164 2.58 1.07 -2.90
CA LYS A 164 1.50 1.02 -1.90
C LYS A 164 2.03 0.54 -0.54
N GLN A 165 2.89 -0.48 -0.51
CA GLN A 165 3.48 -0.97 0.74
C GLN A 165 4.40 0.05 1.41
N LEU A 166 5.20 0.78 0.63
CA LEU A 166 6.08 1.84 1.14
C LEU A 166 5.28 3.02 1.69
N ILE A 167 4.22 3.45 0.99
CA ILE A 167 3.32 4.52 1.47
C ILE A 167 2.67 4.10 2.79
N LYS A 168 2.20 2.84 2.89
CA LYS A 168 1.54 2.31 4.08
C LYS A 168 2.41 2.39 5.34
N ILE A 169 3.74 2.36 5.22
CA ILE A 169 4.66 2.49 6.36
C ILE A 169 5.17 3.94 6.57
N GLY A 170 4.68 4.90 5.80
CA GLY A 170 4.99 6.32 5.96
C GLY A 170 6.02 6.89 4.99
N VAL A 171 6.44 6.16 3.95
CA VAL A 171 7.33 6.73 2.93
C VAL A 171 6.56 7.76 2.09
N ASN A 172 7.07 8.99 1.99
CA ASN A 172 6.43 10.05 1.21
C ASN A 172 6.30 9.64 -0.27
N LYS A 173 5.05 9.60 -0.76
CA LYS A 173 4.69 9.21 -2.13
C LYS A 173 5.42 9.99 -3.23
N GLU A 174 5.76 11.26 -2.99
CA GLU A 174 6.44 12.14 -3.95
C GLU A 174 7.90 11.72 -4.18
N ARG A 175 8.48 11.04 -3.17
CA ARG A 175 9.85 10.53 -3.16
C ARG A 175 9.96 9.09 -3.64
N ILE A 176 8.87 8.51 -4.17
CA ILE A 176 8.85 7.15 -4.73
C ILE A 176 8.64 7.23 -6.24
N VAL A 177 9.63 6.77 -6.99
CA VAL A 177 9.61 6.70 -8.45
C VAL A 177 9.56 5.25 -8.89
N ILE A 178 8.69 4.91 -9.83
CA ILE A 178 8.65 3.56 -10.41
C ILE A 178 9.40 3.61 -11.75
N LYS A 179 10.37 2.70 -11.91
CA LYS A 179 11.10 2.48 -13.15
C LYS A 179 10.79 1.07 -13.64
N SER A 180 9.95 0.97 -14.65
CA SER A 180 9.71 -0.30 -15.34
C SER A 180 10.81 -0.54 -16.36
N ILE A 181 11.43 -1.72 -16.29
CA ILE A 181 12.57 -2.11 -17.13
C ILE A 181 12.23 -3.40 -17.83
N ILE A 182 12.24 -3.38 -19.17
CA ILE A 182 12.06 -4.60 -19.96
C ILE A 182 13.36 -5.41 -19.92
N LYS A 183 13.25 -6.69 -19.54
CA LYS A 183 14.38 -7.63 -19.54
C LYS A 183 13.85 -8.99 -19.91
N ASP A 184 14.61 -9.77 -20.68
CA ASP A 184 14.26 -11.17 -20.87
C ASP A 184 14.40 -11.92 -19.53
N ILE A 185 13.30 -12.55 -19.09
CA ILE A 185 13.20 -13.23 -17.79
C ILE A 185 12.93 -14.70 -18.08
N ASN A 186 13.86 -15.55 -17.66
CA ASN A 186 13.66 -16.99 -17.64
C ASN A 186 12.84 -17.34 -16.39
N PHE A 187 11.52 -17.43 -16.56
CA PHE A 187 10.66 -17.95 -15.51
C PHE A 187 10.94 -19.44 -15.30
N ASN A 188 10.90 -19.90 -14.05
CA ASN A 188 11.08 -21.31 -13.74
C ASN A 188 9.84 -22.15 -14.15
N ASN A 189 9.87 -23.46 -13.89
CA ASN A 189 8.78 -24.38 -14.24
C ASN A 189 7.40 -24.02 -13.62
N GLU A 190 7.39 -23.21 -12.55
CA GLU A 190 6.18 -22.72 -11.89
C GLU A 190 5.84 -21.27 -12.32
N GLU A 191 6.42 -20.80 -13.42
CA GLU A 191 6.29 -19.43 -13.93
C GLU A 191 6.73 -18.35 -12.93
N ASN A 192 7.64 -18.69 -12.01
CA ASN A 192 8.15 -17.79 -10.98
C ASN A 192 9.49 -17.15 -11.38
N TYR A 193 9.72 -15.92 -10.92
CA TYR A 193 11.03 -15.26 -10.95
C TYR A 193 11.29 -14.49 -9.65
N ASN A 194 12.44 -14.71 -9.03
CA ASN A 194 12.70 -14.29 -7.63
C ASN A 194 13.43 -12.96 -7.48
N SER A 195 13.76 -12.23 -8.55
CA SER A 195 14.55 -10.99 -8.44
C SER A 195 14.13 -9.91 -9.43
N ALA A 196 12.81 -9.78 -9.59
CA ALA A 196 12.23 -8.79 -10.48
C ALA A 196 12.34 -7.35 -9.96
N ILE A 197 12.49 -7.15 -8.65
CA ILE A 197 12.39 -5.83 -8.05
C ILE A 197 13.65 -5.54 -7.25
N ASN A 198 14.28 -4.42 -7.55
CA ASN A 198 15.41 -3.86 -6.81
C ASN A 198 15.21 -2.36 -6.62
N PHE A 199 15.97 -1.77 -5.71
CA PHE A 199 15.85 -0.35 -5.38
C PHE A 199 17.11 0.42 -5.74
N SER A 200 16.95 1.70 -6.07
CA SER A 200 18.08 2.63 -6.11
C SER A 200 17.69 3.97 -5.53
N PHE A 201 18.62 4.61 -4.84
CA PHE A 201 18.44 5.95 -4.29
C PHE A 201 19.13 6.96 -5.18
N LYS A 202 18.42 8.04 -5.50
CA LYS A 202 18.90 9.14 -6.34
C LYS A 202 18.55 10.47 -5.70
N GLU A 203 19.14 11.56 -6.19
CA GLU A 203 18.71 12.89 -5.80
C GLU A 203 17.24 13.14 -6.14
N LEU A 204 16.55 13.84 -5.24
CA LEU A 204 15.15 14.20 -5.39
C LEU A 204 14.97 15.13 -6.59
N ASN A 205 14.16 14.71 -7.56
CA ASN A 205 13.81 15.55 -8.70
C ASN A 205 12.72 16.55 -8.30
N LEU A 206 13.14 17.76 -7.88
CA LEU A 206 12.22 18.82 -7.45
C LEU A 206 11.24 19.24 -8.55
N LYS A 207 11.68 19.31 -9.81
CA LYS A 207 10.79 19.66 -10.95
C LYS A 207 9.66 18.64 -11.10
N ARG A 208 9.97 17.34 -11.03
CA ARG A 208 8.96 16.26 -11.07
C ARG A 208 8.00 16.38 -9.89
N VAL A 209 8.51 16.68 -8.69
CA VAL A 209 7.67 16.86 -7.50
C VAL A 209 6.75 18.06 -7.66
N GLU A 210 7.26 19.19 -8.16
CA GLU A 210 6.48 20.38 -8.48
C GLU A 210 5.42 20.09 -9.55
N GLU A 211 5.76 19.39 -10.63
CA GLU A 211 4.81 18.97 -11.66
C GLU A 211 3.69 18.08 -11.08
N ILE A 212 4.02 17.13 -10.20
CA ILE A 212 3.03 16.28 -9.52
C ILE A 212 2.13 17.14 -8.62
N ARG A 213 2.69 18.08 -7.86
CA ARG A 213 1.90 18.98 -7.00
C ARG A 213 0.99 19.88 -7.82
N ASN A 214 1.52 20.47 -8.89
CA ASN A 214 0.78 21.36 -9.78
C ASN A 214 -0.25 20.63 -10.65
N SER A 215 -0.15 19.29 -10.79
CA SER A 215 -1.14 18.48 -11.50
C SER A 215 -2.47 18.36 -10.76
N ILE A 216 -2.49 18.64 -9.45
CA ILE A 216 -3.69 18.65 -8.63
C ILE A 216 -3.90 20.10 -8.17
N PRO A 217 -4.94 20.81 -8.64
CA PRO A 217 -5.17 22.18 -8.20
C PRO A 217 -5.51 22.23 -6.71
N ASP A 218 -5.10 23.29 -6.00
CA ASP A 218 -5.46 23.51 -4.58
C ASP A 218 -6.99 23.47 -4.37
N SER A 219 -7.74 23.97 -5.35
CA SER A 219 -9.20 23.88 -5.38
C SER A 219 -9.76 23.75 -6.81
N ARG A 220 -10.94 23.12 -6.91
CA ARG A 220 -11.71 22.95 -8.15
C ARG A 220 -13.11 23.50 -7.98
N ILE A 221 -13.46 24.51 -8.78
CA ILE A 221 -14.83 25.05 -8.84
C ILE A 221 -15.67 24.20 -9.79
N VAL A 222 -16.88 23.87 -9.35
CA VAL A 222 -17.87 23.06 -10.07
C VAL A 222 -19.23 23.75 -10.04
N TYR A 223 -19.91 23.77 -11.18
CA TYR A 223 -21.25 24.32 -11.32
C TYR A 223 -22.25 23.19 -11.58
N PRO A 224 -22.82 22.57 -10.52
CA PRO A 224 -23.90 21.60 -10.73
C PRO A 224 -25.17 22.32 -11.19
N ASN A 225 -26.10 21.55 -11.76
CA ASN A 225 -27.42 22.09 -12.09
C ASN A 225 -28.24 22.23 -10.80
N PHE A 226 -28.41 23.45 -10.30
CA PHE A 226 -29.22 23.71 -9.11
C PHE A 226 -30.72 23.64 -9.44
N THR A 227 -31.47 22.93 -8.61
CA THR A 227 -32.94 22.80 -8.68
C THR A 227 -33.56 23.16 -7.33
N ASP A 228 -34.87 23.40 -7.29
CA ASP A 228 -35.57 23.71 -6.03
C ASP A 228 -35.41 22.61 -4.99
N SER A 229 -35.27 21.35 -5.45
CA SER A 229 -35.06 20.20 -4.59
C SER A 229 -33.60 20.03 -4.14
N GLY A 230 -32.61 20.58 -4.86
CA GLY A 230 -31.21 20.26 -4.61
C GLY A 230 -30.26 20.52 -5.79
N ILE A 231 -29.44 19.51 -6.08
CA ILE A 231 -28.56 19.49 -7.24
C ILE A 231 -28.93 18.33 -8.16
N SER A 232 -28.80 18.56 -9.46
CA SER A 232 -28.87 17.53 -10.50
C SER A 232 -27.48 17.26 -11.07
N VAL A 233 -27.20 15.99 -11.31
CA VAL A 233 -25.90 15.52 -11.81
C VAL A 233 -25.72 15.96 -13.26
N ASN A 234 -24.68 16.74 -13.52
CA ASN A 234 -24.29 17.17 -14.86
C ASN A 234 -22.89 16.65 -15.22
N ASN A 235 -22.34 17.11 -16.36
CA ASN A 235 -21.03 16.67 -16.83
C ASN A 235 -19.90 17.10 -15.88
N ASP A 236 -19.95 18.32 -15.33
CA ASP A 236 -18.92 18.81 -14.40
C ASP A 236 -18.82 17.95 -13.15
N LEU A 237 -19.96 17.53 -12.57
CA LEU A 237 -19.95 16.61 -11.42
C LEU A 237 -19.37 15.23 -11.76
N LYS A 238 -19.57 14.74 -13.00
CA LYS A 238 -18.97 13.47 -13.46
C LYS A 238 -17.46 13.60 -13.65
N ILE A 239 -17.00 14.74 -14.14
CA ILE A 239 -15.57 15.05 -14.26
C ILE A 239 -14.95 15.10 -12.87
N LEU A 240 -15.54 15.87 -11.93
CA LEU A 240 -15.07 15.93 -10.54
C LEU A 240 -15.01 14.54 -9.90
N LEU A 241 -16.03 13.71 -10.12
CA LEU A 241 -16.03 12.32 -9.64
C LEU A 241 -14.82 11.53 -10.16
N SER A 242 -14.56 11.62 -11.46
CA SER A 242 -13.46 10.92 -12.11
C SER A 242 -12.10 11.41 -11.61
N GLU A 243 -11.94 12.73 -11.46
CA GLU A 243 -10.76 13.37 -10.87
C GLU A 243 -10.53 12.89 -9.43
N LEU A 244 -11.58 12.84 -8.62
CA LEU A 244 -11.47 12.42 -7.22
C LEU A 244 -11.17 10.93 -7.04
N ILE A 245 -11.66 10.07 -7.93
CA ILE A 245 -11.30 8.64 -7.93
C ILE A 245 -9.80 8.48 -8.16
N VAL A 246 -9.24 9.19 -9.15
CA VAL A 246 -7.80 9.17 -9.43
C VAL A 246 -7.05 9.78 -8.24
N TYR A 247 -7.47 10.94 -7.75
CA TYR A 247 -6.86 11.62 -6.61
C TYR A 247 -6.74 10.69 -5.39
N PHE A 248 -7.84 10.07 -4.94
CA PHE A 248 -7.80 9.21 -3.76
C PHE A 248 -7.07 7.88 -3.99
N SER A 249 -6.94 7.42 -5.24
CA SER A 249 -6.11 6.25 -5.56
C SER A 249 -4.62 6.54 -5.33
N GLU A 250 -4.19 7.78 -5.60
CA GLU A 250 -2.82 8.25 -5.39
C GLU A 250 -2.59 8.83 -3.98
N ASN A 251 -3.68 9.24 -3.32
CA ASN A 251 -3.71 9.96 -2.05
C ASN A 251 -4.68 9.31 -1.04
N PRO A 252 -4.44 8.05 -0.63
CA PRO A 252 -5.40 7.29 0.17
C PRO A 252 -5.70 7.89 1.55
N ASP A 253 -4.82 8.73 2.09
CA ASP A 253 -4.96 9.34 3.42
C ASP A 253 -5.42 10.80 3.38
N GLN A 254 -5.62 11.39 2.19
CA GLN A 254 -6.05 12.78 2.06
C GLN A 254 -7.56 12.95 2.23
N VAL A 255 -7.98 14.18 2.53
CA VAL A 255 -9.38 14.55 2.74
C VAL A 255 -9.74 15.74 1.88
N VAL A 256 -10.71 15.54 0.99
CA VAL A 256 -11.26 16.61 0.15
C VAL A 256 -12.45 17.26 0.85
N THR A 257 -12.49 18.59 0.88
CA THR A 257 -13.60 19.35 1.46
C THR A 257 -14.45 19.95 0.34
N ILE A 258 -15.72 19.57 0.31
CA ILE A 258 -16.72 20.15 -0.58
C ILE A 258 -17.37 21.33 0.12
N VAL A 259 -17.21 22.53 -0.44
CA VAL A 259 -17.75 23.78 0.07
C VAL A 259 -18.89 24.26 -0.81
N GLY A 260 -20.04 24.51 -0.20
CA GLY A 260 -21.19 25.11 -0.89
C GLY A 260 -21.25 26.61 -0.69
N HIS A 261 -21.35 27.34 -1.80
CA HIS A 261 -21.45 28.79 -1.87
C HIS A 261 -22.78 29.21 -2.53
N THR A 262 -23.33 30.34 -2.10
CA THR A 262 -24.57 30.92 -2.64
C THR A 262 -24.34 32.35 -3.13
N ASP A 263 -25.35 32.93 -3.78
CA ASP A 263 -25.40 34.38 -3.94
C ASP A 263 -25.92 35.05 -2.66
N ASN A 264 -26.11 36.37 -2.71
CA ASN A 264 -26.57 37.18 -1.58
C ASN A 264 -28.09 37.39 -1.51
N ILE A 265 -28.90 36.59 -2.22
CA ILE A 265 -30.35 36.76 -2.19
C ILE A 265 -30.90 36.01 -0.97
N GLY A 266 -31.66 36.70 -0.12
CA GLY A 266 -32.27 36.12 1.08
C GLY A 266 -31.49 36.46 2.36
N ASN A 267 -31.64 35.63 3.39
CA ASN A 267 -30.93 35.77 4.66
C ASN A 267 -29.66 34.89 4.67
N GLY A 268 -28.56 35.42 5.20
CA GLY A 268 -27.28 34.71 5.30
C GLY A 268 -27.34 33.33 5.99
N ASN A 269 -28.18 33.15 7.01
CA ASN A 269 -28.35 31.84 7.66
C ASN A 269 -29.03 30.83 6.73
N ASP A 270 -30.03 31.25 5.97
CA ASP A 270 -30.69 30.39 4.98
C ASP A 270 -29.72 30.04 3.85
N ASN A 271 -28.95 31.02 3.39
CA ASN A 271 -27.89 30.85 2.39
C ASN A 271 -26.81 29.85 2.84
N TYR A 272 -26.37 29.92 4.10
CA TYR A 272 -25.48 28.92 4.68
C TYR A 272 -26.10 27.52 4.69
N ASN A 273 -27.36 27.39 5.10
CA ASN A 273 -28.05 26.10 5.14
C ASN A 273 -28.27 25.51 3.74
N VAL A 274 -28.60 26.35 2.76
CA VAL A 274 -28.76 25.97 1.35
C VAL A 274 -27.43 25.51 0.76
N GLY A 275 -26.35 26.27 0.95
CA GLY A 275 -25.02 25.87 0.52
C GLY A 275 -24.58 24.55 1.16
N LEU A 276 -24.85 24.35 2.45
CA LEU A 276 -24.51 23.12 3.17
C LEU A 276 -25.32 21.93 2.66
N LYS A 277 -26.61 22.13 2.36
CA LYS A 277 -27.47 21.14 1.73
C LYS A 277 -26.88 20.69 0.39
N TYR A 278 -26.45 21.61 -0.46
CA TYR A 278 -25.84 21.28 -1.76
C TYR A 278 -24.50 20.55 -1.61
N ALA A 279 -23.61 21.03 -0.75
CA ALA A 279 -22.33 20.36 -0.49
C ALA A 279 -22.51 18.92 0.01
N ARG A 280 -23.50 18.68 0.89
CA ARG A 280 -23.86 17.33 1.36
C ARG A 280 -24.39 16.44 0.25
N GLN A 281 -25.20 16.97 -0.66
CA GLN A 281 -25.70 16.21 -1.81
C GLN A 281 -24.58 15.84 -2.78
N VAL A 282 -23.67 16.78 -3.11
CA VAL A 282 -22.47 16.48 -3.92
C VAL A 282 -21.65 15.39 -3.27
N ARG A 283 -21.34 15.54 -1.98
CA ARG A 283 -20.63 14.54 -1.20
C ARG A 283 -21.31 13.17 -1.26
N TRP A 284 -22.63 13.12 -1.12
CA TRP A 284 -23.37 11.86 -1.16
C TRP A 284 -23.34 11.22 -2.56
N TYR A 285 -23.44 12.03 -3.61
CA TYR A 285 -23.24 11.58 -4.99
C TYR A 285 -21.82 11.01 -5.19
N LEU A 286 -20.78 11.71 -4.76
CA LEU A 286 -19.39 11.27 -4.89
C LEU A 286 -19.12 9.94 -4.17
N ILE A 287 -19.63 9.79 -2.95
CA ILE A 287 -19.51 8.54 -2.17
C ILE A 287 -20.29 7.40 -2.83
N SER A 288 -21.55 7.64 -3.19
CA SER A 288 -22.44 6.58 -3.70
C SER A 288 -22.10 6.12 -5.12
N LYS A 289 -21.54 6.99 -5.96
CA LYS A 289 -21.18 6.66 -7.34
C LYS A 289 -19.71 6.33 -7.55
N GLY A 290 -18.82 6.87 -6.72
CA GLY A 290 -17.37 6.64 -6.84
C GLY A 290 -16.79 5.62 -5.89
N ASP A 291 -17.61 5.02 -5.02
CA ASP A 291 -17.15 4.13 -3.94
C ASP A 291 -16.06 4.76 -3.06
N LEU A 292 -16.17 6.08 -2.86
CA LEU A 292 -15.20 6.87 -2.09
C LEU A 292 -15.50 6.77 -0.59
N LYS A 293 -14.47 6.64 0.25
CA LYS A 293 -14.69 6.48 1.70
C LYS A 293 -15.33 7.72 2.28
N ARG A 294 -16.34 7.51 3.14
CA ARG A 294 -17.05 8.59 3.86
C ARG A 294 -16.11 9.53 4.62
N SER A 295 -15.00 9.02 5.16
CA SER A 295 -14.00 9.78 5.93
C SER A 295 -13.13 10.70 5.06
N GLN A 296 -12.99 10.42 3.77
CA GLN A 296 -12.14 11.16 2.84
C GLN A 296 -12.84 12.39 2.23
N ILE A 297 -14.15 12.53 2.40
CA ILE A 297 -14.90 13.67 1.85
C ILE A 297 -15.65 14.37 2.97
N LYS A 298 -15.36 15.65 3.18
CA LYS A 298 -16.08 16.56 4.09
C LYS A 298 -17.02 17.47 3.30
N ALA A 299 -18.09 17.93 3.94
CA ALA A 299 -19.02 18.89 3.36
C ALA A 299 -19.26 20.04 4.34
N ILE A 300 -19.00 21.26 3.90
CA ILE A 300 -19.21 22.50 4.66
C ILE A 300 -19.90 23.55 3.77
N SER A 301 -20.26 24.70 4.33
CA SER A 301 -20.76 25.83 3.56
C SER A 301 -20.10 27.12 3.99
N LYS A 302 -20.05 28.07 3.06
CA LYS A 302 -19.74 29.47 3.31
C LYS A 302 -20.94 30.38 3.05
N GLY A 303 -22.07 29.82 2.60
CA GLY A 303 -23.22 30.60 2.17
C GLY A 303 -22.80 31.69 1.19
N GLU A 304 -23.16 32.92 1.50
CA GLU A 304 -22.87 34.12 0.72
C GLU A 304 -21.55 34.83 1.09
N SER A 305 -20.80 34.32 2.07
CA SER A 305 -19.70 35.07 2.71
C SER A 305 -18.42 35.16 1.87
N GLU A 306 -18.25 34.31 0.87
CA GLU A 306 -17.05 34.24 0.00
C GLU A 306 -17.45 34.34 -1.49
N PRO A 307 -17.94 35.51 -1.94
CA PRO A 307 -18.26 35.74 -3.34
C PRO A 307 -16.98 35.84 -4.18
N ILE A 308 -16.99 35.23 -5.36
CA ILE A 308 -15.92 35.36 -6.36
C ILE A 308 -16.22 36.46 -7.38
N GLU A 309 -17.48 36.88 -7.46
CA GLU A 309 -17.99 37.88 -8.39
C GLU A 309 -18.98 38.82 -7.72
N SER A 310 -19.23 39.95 -8.38
CA SER A 310 -20.17 40.96 -7.89
C SER A 310 -21.62 40.44 -7.83
N ASN A 311 -22.19 40.42 -6.64
CA ASN A 311 -23.59 40.05 -6.39
C ASN A 311 -24.62 41.05 -6.96
N TYR A 312 -24.19 42.25 -7.37
CA TYR A 312 -25.06 43.25 -7.98
C TYR A 312 -25.54 42.82 -9.38
N SER A 313 -24.75 42.03 -10.10
CA SER A 313 -25.10 41.55 -11.44
C SER A 313 -25.72 40.15 -11.41
N LYS A 314 -26.66 39.87 -12.32
CA LYS A 314 -27.22 38.51 -12.48
C LYS A 314 -26.12 37.48 -12.80
N LYS A 315 -25.15 37.87 -13.63
CA LYS A 315 -24.00 37.03 -14.00
C LYS A 315 -23.15 36.66 -12.77
N GLY A 316 -22.80 37.65 -11.94
CA GLY A 316 -21.99 37.40 -10.74
C GLY A 316 -22.73 36.57 -9.69
N ARG A 317 -24.04 36.76 -9.52
CA ARG A 317 -24.86 35.87 -8.67
C ARG A 317 -24.84 34.41 -9.15
N ILE A 318 -24.94 34.18 -10.46
CA ILE A 318 -24.82 32.83 -11.02
C ILE A 318 -23.44 32.24 -10.75
N ALA A 319 -22.37 33.02 -10.90
CA ALA A 319 -21.00 32.58 -10.61
C ALA A 319 -20.78 32.29 -9.11
N ASN A 320 -21.40 33.05 -8.21
CA ASN A 320 -21.27 32.84 -6.77
C ASN A 320 -21.98 31.56 -6.29
N ARG A 321 -23.09 31.16 -6.94
CA ARG A 321 -23.76 29.87 -6.69
C ARG A 321 -22.94 28.74 -7.31
N ARG A 322 -22.04 28.18 -6.50
CA ARG A 322 -21.06 27.18 -6.95
C ARG A 322 -20.74 26.17 -5.85
N ILE A 323 -20.10 25.09 -6.24
CA ILE A 323 -19.45 24.15 -5.35
C ILE A 323 -17.95 24.27 -5.56
N GLU A 324 -17.19 24.21 -4.49
CA GLU A 324 -15.73 24.19 -4.52
C GLU A 324 -15.23 22.94 -3.82
N ALA A 325 -14.41 22.15 -4.50
CA ALA A 325 -13.69 21.03 -3.92
C ALA A 325 -12.27 21.48 -3.58
N ILE A 326 -11.90 21.41 -2.30
CA ILE A 326 -10.57 21.77 -1.79
C ILE A 326 -9.85 20.48 -1.43
N TYR A 327 -8.63 20.27 -1.96
CA TYR A 327 -7.92 18.99 -1.92
C TYR A 327 -7.06 18.77 -0.68
#